data_AF-A0A7W1JYL4-F1
#
_entry.id   AF-A0A7W1JYL4-F1
#
_cell.length_a   1.000
_cell.length_b   1.000
_cell.length_c   1.000
_cell.angle_alpha   90.00
_cell.angle_beta   90.00
_cell.angle_gamma   90.00
#
_symmetry.space_group_name_H-M   'P 1'
#
loop_
_entity.id
_entity.type
_entity.pdbx_description
1 polymer ?
#
loop_
_entity_poly.entity_id
_entity_poly.type
_entity_poly.pdbx_seq_one_letter_code
_entity_poly.pdbx_strand_id
1 'polypeptide(L)' 'MTSHLRIERTEDGVVHGEVEYEAVGRSWQHKFAMRVFADRDELDAALAEAGLQLERWLDSEVGRWFVALSA' A
#
# COMPACT_ATOMS: atom_id res chain seq x y z
N MET A 1 12.80 -3.24 14.44
CA MET A 1 11.63 -2.43 14.09
C MET A 1 10.45 -3.37 14.10
N THR A 2 9.44 -3.09 14.91
CA THR A 2 8.18 -3.81 14.92
C THR A 2 7.12 -2.94 14.26
N SER A 3 6.20 -3.57 13.56
CA SER A 3 5.05 -2.88 12.98
C SER A 3 3.79 -3.64 13.34
N HIS A 4 2.80 -2.93 13.85
CA HIS A 4 1.47 -3.47 14.14
C HIS A 4 0.46 -2.78 13.22
N LEU A 5 -0.36 -3.59 12.55
CA LEU A 5 -1.40 -3.11 11.66
C LEU A 5 -2.76 -3.44 12.24
N ARG A 6 -3.61 -2.43 12.37
CA ARG A 6 -4.99 -2.55 12.83
C ARG A 6 -5.92 -2.10 11.71
N ILE A 7 -6.71 -3.04 11.21
CA ILE A 7 -7.79 -2.74 10.25
C ILE A 7 -8.98 -2.22 11.05
N GLU A 8 -9.49 -1.05 10.67
CA GLU A 8 -10.67 -0.44 11.30
C GLU A 8 -11.95 -0.80 10.55
N ARG A 9 -11.92 -0.67 9.23
CA ARG A 9 -13.05 -1.05 8.35
C ARG A 9 -12.59 -1.29 6.92
N THR A 10 -13.45 -1.96 6.16
CA THR A 10 -13.33 -2.14 4.72
C THR A 10 -14.63 -1.72 4.06
N GLU A 11 -14.56 -0.82 3.08
CA GLU A 11 -15.71 -0.25 2.37
C GLU A 11 -15.32 -0.03 0.91
N ASP A 12 -16.16 -0.49 -0.03
CA ASP A 12 -15.94 -0.36 -1.49
C ASP A 12 -14.54 -0.77 -1.98
N GLY A 13 -13.96 -1.83 -1.40
CA GLY A 13 -12.62 -2.32 -1.74
C GLY A 13 -11.47 -1.49 -1.15
N VAL A 14 -11.77 -0.47 -0.35
CA VAL A 14 -10.80 0.34 0.39
C VAL A 14 -10.72 -0.13 1.84
N VAL A 15 -9.51 -0.47 2.27
CA VAL A 15 -9.17 -0.79 3.64
C VAL A 15 -8.74 0.48 4.36
N HIS A 16 -9.47 0.83 5.41
CA HIS A 16 -9.12 1.88 6.34
C HIS A 16 -8.48 1.26 7.58
N GLY A 17 -7.33 1.78 7.96
CA GLY A 17 -6.60 1.23 9.08
C GLY A 17 -5.59 2.18 9.66
N GLU A 18 -4.83 1.63 10.58
CA GLU A 18 -3.77 2.32 11.27
C GLU A 18 -2.56 1.40 11.36
N VAL A 19 -1.39 1.97 11.08
CA VAL A 19 -0.11 1.30 11.25
C VAL A 19 0.66 2.00 12.35
N GLU A 20 1.13 1.22 13.31
CA GLU A 20 2.04 1.64 14.37
C GLU A 20 3.42 1.05 14.09
N TYR A 21 4.44 1.89 14.14
CA TYR A 21 5.84 1.51 14.00
C TYR A 21 6.56 1.78 15.31
N GLU A 22 7.37 0.83 15.78
CA GLU A 22 8.26 1.04 16.93
C GLU A 22 9.72 0.76 16.54
N ALA A 23 10.59 1.75 16.79
CA ALA A 23 12.02 1.63 16.61
C ALA A 23 12.79 2.52 17.59
N VAL A 24 13.80 1.94 18.25
CA VAL A 24 14.74 2.66 19.14
C VAL A 24 14.00 3.46 20.23
N GLY A 25 12.98 2.84 20.85
CA GLY A 25 12.17 3.46 21.91
C GLY A 25 11.26 4.60 21.45
N ARG A 26 11.07 4.76 20.13
CA ARG A 26 10.12 5.71 19.55
C ARG A 26 9.00 4.94 18.86
N SER A 27 7.78 5.44 19.00
CA SER A 27 6.61 4.94 18.28
C SER A 27 6.04 6.02 17.35
N TRP A 28 5.52 5.59 16.21
CA TRP A 28 4.82 6.43 15.24
C TRP A 28 3.55 5.73 14.80
N GLN A 29 2.45 6.47 14.74
CA GLN A 29 1.15 5.97 14.33
C GLN A 29 0.66 6.75 13.12
N HIS A 30 0.19 6.03 12.10
CA HIS A 30 -0.32 6.65 10.89
C HIS A 30 -1.61 5.97 10.44
N LYS A 31 -2.66 6.77 10.23
CA LYS A 31 -3.90 6.31 9.61
C LYS A 31 -3.72 6.23 8.11
N PHE A 32 -4.22 5.17 7.49
CA PHE A 32 -4.15 4.96 6.06
C PHE A 32 -5.50 4.55 5.49
N ALA A 33 -5.67 4.80 4.19
CA ALA A 33 -6.69 4.21 3.35
C ALA A 33 -5.98 3.63 2.13
N MET A 34 -6.16 2.33 1.86
CA MET A 34 -5.54 1.67 0.73
C MET A 34 -6.55 0.79 0.01
N ARG A 35 -6.48 0.75 -1.32
CA ARG A 35 -7.17 -0.28 -2.10
C ARG A 35 -6.32 -1.54 -2.10
N VAL A 36 -6.95 -2.70 -1.94
CA VAL A 36 -6.30 -4.00 -2.07
C VAL A 36 -6.58 -4.52 -3.47
N PHE A 37 -5.53 -4.84 -4.20
CA PHE A 37 -5.61 -5.43 -5.53
C PHE A 37 -5.45 -6.95 -5.40
N ALA A 38 -6.31 -7.71 -6.08
CA ALA A 38 -6.30 -9.17 -6.02
C ALA A 38 -5.08 -9.76 -6.74
N ASP A 39 -4.63 -9.10 -7.81
CA ASP A 39 -3.49 -9.50 -8.62
C ASP A 39 -2.82 -8.29 -9.28
N ARG A 40 -1.81 -8.58 -10.11
CA ARG A 40 -1.04 -7.56 -10.82
C ARG A 40 -1.86 -6.90 -11.94
N ASP A 41 -2.78 -7.62 -12.57
CA ASP A 41 -3.56 -7.09 -13.69
C ASP A 41 -4.56 -6.03 -13.18
N GLU A 42 -5.16 -6.26 -12.00
CA GLU A 42 -6.01 -5.26 -11.34
C GLU A 42 -5.24 -4.01 -10.93
N LEU A 43 -4.01 -4.18 -10.41
CA LEU A 43 -3.14 -3.05 -10.10
C LEU A 43 -2.78 -2.24 -11.36
N ASP A 44 -2.36 -2.92 -12.43
CA ASP A 44 -1.97 -2.28 -13.68
C ASP A 44 -3.15 -1.52 -14.31
N ALA A 45 -4.37 -2.08 -14.24
CA ALA A 45 -5.59 -1.39 -14.67
C ALA A 45 -5.87 -0.12 -13.85
N ALA A 46 -5.76 -0.20 -12.52
CA ALA A 46 -5.96 0.96 -11.65
C ALA A 46 -4.92 2.06 -11.85
N LEU A 47 -3.66 1.69 -12.13
CA LEU A 47 -2.62 2.65 -12.50
C LEU A 47 -2.95 3.33 -13.84
N ALA A 48 -3.36 2.56 -14.84
CA ALA A 48 -3.73 3.08 -16.15
C ALA A 48 -4.92 4.06 -16.06
N GLU A 49 -5.95 3.76 -15.26
CA GLU A 49 -7.07 4.67 -14.98
C GLU A 49 -6.61 5.99 -14.37
N ALA A 50 -5.55 5.97 -13.56
CA ALA A 50 -4.94 7.15 -12.95
C ALA A 50 -3.93 7.87 -13.87
N GLY A 51 -3.73 7.40 -15.12
CA GLY A 51 -2.72 7.94 -16.03
C GLY A 51 -1.29 7.61 -15.59
N LEU A 52 -1.11 6.51 -14.87
CA LEU A 52 0.18 6.04 -14.38
C LEU A 52 0.58 4.72 -15.03
N GLN A 53 1.87 4.48 -15.09
CA GLN A 53 2.45 3.20 -15.49
C GLN A 53 3.40 2.70 -14.40
N LEU A 54 3.30 1.41 -14.06
CA LEU A 54 4.24 0.72 -13.19
C LEU A 54 5.64 0.73 -13.82
N GLU A 55 6.62 1.29 -13.13
CA GLU A 55 8.01 1.34 -13.58
C GLU A 55 8.81 0.14 -13.04
N ARG A 56 8.85 -0.02 -11.71
CA ARG A 56 9.59 -1.10 -11.06
C ARG A 56 9.07 -1.40 -9.66
N TRP A 57 9.27 -2.64 -9.21
CA TRP A 57 9.07 -3.06 -7.83
C TRP A 57 10.31 -2.72 -6.99
N LEU A 58 10.10 -2.19 -5.79
CA LEU A 58 11.16 -1.88 -4.84
C LEU A 58 11.44 -3.05 -3.89
N ASP A 59 10.46 -3.92 -3.67
CA ASP A 59 10.57 -5.11 -2.85
C ASP A 59 10.16 -6.37 -3.63
N SER A 60 10.98 -6.75 -4.61
CA SER A 60 10.68 -7.83 -5.56
C SER A 60 10.34 -9.18 -4.92
N GLU A 61 10.74 -9.44 -3.67
CA GLU A 61 10.42 -10.68 -2.95
C GLU A 61 9.01 -10.70 -2.34
N VAL A 62 8.42 -9.54 -2.05
CA VAL A 62 7.14 -9.44 -1.32
C VAL A 62 6.09 -8.60 -2.04
N GLY A 63 6.48 -7.80 -3.04
CA GLY A 63 5.61 -7.12 -3.98
C GLY A 63 4.67 -6.09 -3.35
N ARG A 64 5.11 -5.36 -2.31
CA ARG A 64 4.28 -4.39 -1.58
C ARG A 64 4.58 -2.94 -1.96
N TRP A 65 5.76 -2.67 -2.49
CA TRP A 65 6.23 -1.33 -2.82
C TRP A 65 6.68 -1.26 -4.27
N PHE A 66 6.19 -0.26 -4.99
CA PHE A 66 6.55 -0.02 -6.38
C PHE A 66 6.69 1.47 -6.67
N VAL A 67 7.33 1.76 -7.78
CA VAL A 67 7.39 3.09 -8.39
C VAL A 67 6.44 3.07 -9.59
N ALA A 68 5.59 4.09 -9.66
CA ALA A 68 4.78 4.39 -10.83
C ALA A 68 5.13 5.79 -11.35
N LEU A 69 5.09 5.96 -12.66
CA LEU A 69 5.35 7.23 -13.34
C LEU A 69 4.10 7.65 -14.10
N SER A 70 3.99 8.94 -14.44
CA SER A 70 2.99 9.37 -15.41
C SER A 70 3.21 8.64 -16.73
N ALA A 71 2.13 8.10 -17.29
CA ALA A 71 2.09 7.62 -18.67
C ALA A 71 2.26 8.77 -19.66
#